data_AF-A0A965PLG0-F1
#
_entry.id   AF-A0A965PLG0-F1
#
_cell.length_a   1.000
_cell.length_b   1.000
_cell.length_c   1.000
_cell.angle_alpha   90.00
_cell.angle_beta   90.00
_cell.angle_gamma   90.00
#
_symmetry.space_group_name_H-M   'P 1'
#
loop_
_entity.id
_entity.type
_entity.pdbx_description
1 polymer ?
#
loop_
_entity_poly.entity_id
_entity_poly.type
_entity_poly.pdbx_seq_one_letter_code
_entity_poly.pdbx_strand_id
1 'polypeptide(L)'
;MNKTIIRCLGTDDSVNACDCCGRSDLKATVAFEVEGGEVLYFGVVCAARATARNAAEIRRMAKLADDAAAAEAEAKRRAEAEAEMARWVAHLVAKTGGIKDAMGKLDVFRMIRAAGGIAAAREGFAP
;
A
#
# COMPACT_ATOMS: atom_id res chain seq x y z
N MET A 1 -21.57 -27.10 2.98
CA MET A 1 -20.27 -27.13 2.28
C MET A 1 -19.26 -26.44 3.19
N ASN A 2 -18.30 -27.19 3.75
CA ASN A 2 -17.18 -26.59 4.49
C ASN A 2 -16.17 -26.11 3.45
N LYS A 3 -16.13 -24.80 3.17
CA LYS A 3 -15.07 -24.22 2.35
C LYS A 3 -13.79 -24.16 3.18
N THR A 4 -12.70 -24.70 2.67
CA THR A 4 -11.41 -24.70 3.37
C THR A 4 -10.80 -23.30 3.28
N ILE A 5 -10.39 -22.76 4.42
CA ILE A 5 -9.67 -21.48 4.48
C ILE A 5 -8.24 -21.69 4.01
N ILE A 6 -7.83 -20.94 2.97
CA ILE A 6 -6.48 -20.99 2.39
C ILE A 6 -5.59 -19.94 3.04
N ARG A 7 -6.07 -18.70 3.12
CA ARG A 7 -5.24 -17.54 3.50
C ARG A 7 -6.05 -16.48 4.23
N CYS A 8 -5.43 -15.83 5.23
CA CYS A 8 -5.95 -14.63 5.85
C CYS A 8 -5.50 -13.42 5.03
N LEU A 9 -6.44 -12.58 4.60
CA LEU A 9 -6.18 -11.38 3.81
C LEU A 9 -5.99 -10.14 4.69
N GLY A 10 -6.40 -10.19 5.96
CA GLY A 10 -6.32 -9.06 6.87
C GLY A 10 -7.64 -8.74 7.53
N THR A 11 -7.75 -7.52 8.04
CA THR A 11 -9.00 -6.97 8.54
C THR A 11 -9.71 -6.14 7.48
N ASP A 12 -11.05 -6.18 7.51
CA ASP A 12 -11.91 -5.33 6.68
C ASP A 12 -12.92 -4.64 7.61
N ASP A 13 -12.91 -3.32 7.60
CA ASP A 13 -13.80 -2.46 8.37
C ASP A 13 -15.05 -2.03 7.57
N SER A 14 -15.06 -2.26 6.25
CA SER A 14 -16.23 -2.02 5.39
C SER A 14 -17.30 -3.11 5.54
N VAL A 15 -16.89 -4.33 5.89
CA VAL A 15 -17.80 -5.44 6.17
C VAL A 15 -17.95 -5.61 7.68
N ASN A 16 -19.16 -5.37 8.18
CA ASN A 16 -19.51 -5.43 9.61
C ASN A 16 -20.39 -6.64 9.97
N ALA A 17 -20.57 -7.59 9.04
CA ALA A 17 -21.38 -8.79 9.20
C ALA A 17 -20.50 -10.06 9.15
N CYS A 18 -20.86 -11.07 9.94
CA CYS A 18 -20.16 -12.36 9.94
C CYS A 18 -20.90 -13.38 9.07
N ASP A 19 -20.22 -13.96 8.08
CA ASP A 19 -20.78 -14.96 7.18
C ASP A 19 -21.06 -16.32 7.86
N CYS A 20 -20.49 -16.54 9.05
CA CYS A 20 -20.69 -17.79 9.80
C CYS A 20 -21.95 -17.75 10.69
N CYS A 21 -22.18 -16.65 11.41
CA CYS A 21 -23.26 -16.55 12.39
C CYS A 21 -24.32 -15.50 12.06
N GLY A 22 -24.15 -14.75 10.97
CA GLY A 22 -25.07 -13.70 10.53
C GLY A 22 -25.10 -12.46 11.43
N ARG A 23 -24.27 -12.39 12.49
CA ARG A 23 -24.21 -11.23 13.37
C ARG A 23 -23.70 -10.01 12.62
N SER A 24 -24.47 -8.94 12.64
CA SER A 24 -24.11 -7.58 12.20
C SER A 24 -23.51 -6.76 13.35
N ASP A 25 -23.07 -5.53 13.05
CA ASP A 25 -22.49 -4.57 14.02
C ASP A 25 -21.15 -5.01 14.62
N LEU A 26 -20.34 -5.72 13.83
CA LEU A 26 -18.96 -6.02 14.19
C LEU A 26 -18.08 -4.80 13.95
N LYS A 27 -17.17 -4.51 14.90
CA LYS A 27 -16.19 -3.41 14.78
C LYS A 27 -15.21 -3.60 13.63
N ALA A 28 -14.93 -4.85 13.28
CA ALA A 28 -14.08 -5.26 12.18
C ALA A 28 -14.36 -6.75 11.91
N THR A 29 -14.21 -7.15 10.65
CA THR A 29 -14.19 -8.55 10.25
C THR A 29 -12.79 -8.94 9.79
N VAL A 30 -12.51 -10.24 9.83
CA VAL A 30 -11.27 -10.81 9.28
C VAL A 30 -11.64 -11.46 7.96
N ALA A 31 -10.98 -11.04 6.89
CA ALA A 31 -11.18 -11.54 5.54
C ALA A 31 -10.32 -12.79 5.31
N PHE A 32 -10.95 -13.86 4.83
CA PHE A 32 -10.28 -15.11 4.49
C PHE A 32 -10.57 -15.48 3.05
N GLU A 33 -9.51 -15.81 2.33
CA GLU A 33 -9.59 -16.46 1.03
C GLU A 33 -9.85 -17.96 1.23
N VAL A 34 -10.88 -18.48 0.58
CA VAL A 34 -11.24 -19.89 0.61
C VAL A 34 -11.01 -20.59 -0.72
N GLU A 35 -11.04 -21.92 -0.70
CA GLU A 35 -11.03 -22.74 -1.92
C GLU A 35 -12.12 -22.28 -2.89
N GLY A 36 -11.70 -21.91 -4.10
CA GLY A 36 -12.56 -21.31 -5.12
C GLY A 36 -12.36 -19.81 -5.34
N GLY A 37 -11.46 -19.16 -4.58
CA GLY A 37 -11.12 -17.74 -4.77
C GLY A 37 -12.14 -16.76 -4.18
N GLU A 38 -13.11 -17.26 -3.43
CA GLU A 38 -14.08 -16.44 -2.71
C GLU A 38 -13.46 -15.89 -1.42
N VAL A 39 -13.92 -14.71 -1.01
CA VAL A 39 -13.53 -14.09 0.26
C VAL A 39 -14.70 -14.20 1.23
N LEU A 40 -14.44 -14.78 2.40
CA LEU A 40 -15.39 -14.85 3.50
C LEU A 40 -14.96 -13.92 4.64
N TYR A 41 -15.94 -13.31 5.28
CA TYR A 41 -15.77 -12.35 6.36
C TYR A 41 -16.26 -12.94 7.67
N PHE A 42 -15.35 -13.06 8.63
CA PHE A 42 -15.68 -13.61 9.94
C PHE A 42 -15.32 -12.66 11.06
N GLY A 43 -16.19 -12.58 12.06
CA GLY A 43 -15.79 -12.05 13.36
C GLY A 43 -14.71 -12.95 13.98
N VAL A 44 -13.82 -12.38 14.81
CA VAL A 44 -12.65 -13.08 15.38
C VAL A 44 -13.01 -14.41 16.07
N VAL A 45 -14.15 -14.48 16.77
CA VAL A 45 -14.59 -15.71 17.45
C VAL A 45 -15.03 -16.79 16.45
N CYS A 46 -15.74 -16.40 15.39
CA CYS A 46 -16.14 -17.32 14.32
C CYS A 46 -14.93 -17.78 13.51
N ALA A 47 -14.00 -16.88 13.21
CA ALA A 47 -12.73 -17.20 12.58
C ALA A 47 -11.92 -18.22 13.39
N ALA A 48 -11.77 -18.00 14.70
CA ALA A 48 -11.08 -18.91 15.61
C ALA A 48 -11.67 -20.33 15.56
N ARG A 49 -13.00 -20.45 15.54
CA ARG A 49 -13.70 -21.73 15.40
C ARG A 49 -13.48 -22.36 14.02
N ALA A 50 -13.61 -21.57 12.95
CA ALA A 50 -13.49 -22.05 11.57
C ALA A 50 -12.08 -22.57 11.25
N THR A 51 -11.04 -22.00 11.87
CA THR A 51 -9.64 -22.39 11.64
C THR A 51 -9.07 -23.30 12.74
N ALA A 52 -9.86 -23.68 13.75
CA ALA A 52 -9.39 -24.37 14.95
C ALA A 52 -8.18 -23.67 15.64
N ARG A 53 -8.20 -22.34 15.69
CA ARG A 53 -7.16 -21.50 16.32
C ARG A 53 -7.76 -20.69 17.45
N ASN A 54 -6.91 -20.08 18.28
CA ASN A 54 -7.40 -19.14 19.29
C ASN A 54 -7.53 -17.71 18.71
N ALA A 55 -8.30 -16.86 19.39
CA ALA A 55 -8.56 -15.49 18.95
C ALA A 55 -7.31 -14.60 18.87
N ALA A 56 -6.26 -14.88 19.66
CA ALA A 56 -5.01 -14.13 19.60
C ALA A 56 -4.23 -14.46 18.33
N GLU A 57 -4.20 -15.73 17.92
CA GLU A 57 -3.60 -16.18 16.67
C GLU A 57 -4.31 -15.56 15.45
N ILE A 58 -5.65 -15.52 15.44
CA ILE A 58 -6.42 -14.86 14.38
C ILE A 58 -6.03 -13.39 14.24
N ARG A 59 -6.01 -12.65 15.36
CA ARG A 59 -5.63 -11.23 15.34
C ARG A 59 -4.19 -11.02 14.86
N ARG A 60 -3.27 -11.91 15.25
CA ARG A 60 -1.89 -11.87 14.78
C ARG A 60 -1.81 -12.13 13.27
N MET A 61 -2.55 -13.10 12.75
CA MET A 61 -2.59 -13.38 11.31
C MET A 61 -3.14 -12.19 10.53
N ALA A 62 -4.27 -11.63 10.99
CA ALA A 62 -4.88 -10.47 10.37
C ALA A 62 -3.91 -9.28 10.37
N LYS A 63 -3.29 -8.98 11.53
CA LYS A 63 -2.28 -7.93 11.63
C LYS A 63 -1.07 -8.15 10.71
N LEU A 64 -0.57 -9.38 10.60
CA LEU A 64 0.55 -9.68 9.71
C LEU A 64 0.18 -9.45 8.23
N ALA A 65 -1.05 -9.80 7.84
CA ALA A 65 -1.54 -9.53 6.50
C ALA A 65 -1.75 -8.03 6.26
N ASP A 66 -2.32 -7.30 7.22
CA ASP A 66 -2.50 -5.84 7.17
C ASP A 66 -1.15 -5.12 7.07
N ASP A 67 -0.17 -5.49 7.91
CA ASP A 67 1.17 -4.93 7.90
C ASP A 67 1.89 -5.20 6.56
N ALA A 68 1.70 -6.39 5.98
CA ALA A 68 2.26 -6.75 4.68
C ALA A 68 1.64 -5.93 3.55
N ALA A 69 0.31 -5.78 3.53
CA ALA A 69 -0.40 -4.95 2.55
C ALA A 69 0.00 -3.46 2.67
N ALA A 70 0.15 -2.96 3.90
CA ALA A 70 0.60 -1.59 4.15
C ALA A 70 2.05 -1.36 3.67
N ALA A 71 2.94 -2.33 3.90
CA ALA A 71 4.31 -2.29 3.43
C ALA A 71 4.40 -2.33 1.90
N GLU A 72 3.59 -3.16 1.24
CA GLU A 72 3.51 -3.20 -0.23
C GLU A 72 2.99 -1.88 -0.80
N ALA A 73 1.93 -1.32 -0.22
CA ALA A 73 1.39 -0.03 -0.62
C ALA A 73 2.41 1.10 -0.47
N GLU A 74 3.19 1.11 0.63
CA GLU A 74 4.27 2.08 0.83
C GLU A 74 5.42 1.87 -0.17
N ALA A 75 5.81 0.63 -0.44
CA ALA A 75 6.84 0.33 -1.43
C ALA A 75 6.42 0.81 -2.83
N LYS A 76 5.16 0.60 -3.21
CA LYS A 76 4.60 1.11 -4.47
C LYS A 76 4.62 2.63 -4.53
N ARG A 77 4.12 3.31 -3.48
CA ARG A 77 4.17 4.79 -3.39
C ARG A 77 5.60 5.32 -3.51
N ARG A 78 6.55 4.69 -2.82
CA ARG A 78 7.97 5.07 -2.90
C ARG A 78 8.53 4.88 -4.30
N ALA A 79 8.23 3.76 -4.96
CA ALA A 79 8.67 3.51 -6.33
C ALA A 79 8.07 4.52 -7.32
N GLU A 80 6.79 4.88 -7.17
CA GLU A 80 6.13 5.91 -7.98
C GLU A 80 6.76 7.29 -7.76
N ALA A 81 7.03 7.67 -6.50
CA ALA A 81 7.68 8.93 -6.15
C ALA A 81 9.14 9.00 -6.66
N GLU A 82 9.89 7.90 -6.55
CA GLU A 82 11.24 7.77 -7.13
C GLU A 82 11.20 7.90 -8.66
N ALA A 83 10.23 7.28 -9.32
CA ALA A 83 10.05 7.38 -10.77
C ALA A 83 9.64 8.81 -11.21
N GLU A 84 8.76 9.48 -10.47
CA GLU A 84 8.41 10.88 -10.70
C GLU A 84 9.64 11.79 -10.51
N MET A 85 10.39 11.61 -9.42
CA MET A 85 11.60 12.37 -9.17
C MET A 85 12.66 12.15 -10.25
N ALA A 86 12.82 10.90 -10.73
CA ALA A 86 13.74 10.60 -11.82
C ALA A 86 13.33 11.31 -13.13
N ARG A 87 12.03 11.30 -13.46
CA ARG A 87 11.47 12.05 -14.61
C ARG A 87 11.69 13.55 -14.45
N TRP A 88 11.49 14.09 -13.25
CA TRP A 88 11.71 15.50 -12.94
C TRP A 88 13.18 15.91 -13.10
N VAL A 89 14.10 15.12 -12.54
CA VAL A 89 15.54 15.37 -12.69
C VAL A 89 15.96 15.30 -14.16
N ALA A 90 15.48 14.31 -14.91
CA ALA A 90 15.77 14.22 -16.35
C ALA A 90 15.26 15.45 -17.12
N HIS A 91 14.05 15.94 -16.80
CA HIS A 91 13.50 17.17 -17.37
C HIS A 91 14.40 18.39 -17.06
N LEU A 92 14.84 18.55 -15.81
CA LEU A 92 15.74 19.64 -15.42
C LEU A 92 17.09 19.56 -16.12
N VAL A 93 17.65 18.36 -16.29
CA VAL A 93 18.90 18.16 -17.01
C VAL A 93 18.73 18.58 -18.48
N ALA A 94 17.64 18.17 -19.13
CA ALA A 94 17.34 18.58 -20.50
C ALA A 94 17.21 20.10 -20.65
N LYS A 95 16.62 20.77 -19.64
CA LYS A 95 16.40 22.22 -19.66
C LYS A 95 17.65 23.05 -19.33
N THR A 96 18.55 22.54 -18.49
CA THR A 96 19.67 23.32 -17.92
C THR A 96 21.05 22.81 -18.34
N GLY A 97 21.13 21.69 -19.06
CA GLY A 97 22.38 20.99 -19.38
C GLY A 97 22.95 20.17 -18.22
N GLY A 98 22.28 20.12 -17.06
CA GLY A 98 22.70 19.34 -15.89
C GLY A 98 23.78 20.05 -15.08
N ILE A 99 23.35 20.83 -14.08
CA ILE A 99 24.27 21.51 -13.17
C ILE A 99 24.65 20.56 -12.03
N LYS A 100 25.95 20.46 -11.75
CA LYS A 100 26.50 19.62 -10.68
C LYS A 100 27.01 20.46 -9.50
N ASP A 101 26.99 19.88 -8.31
CA ASP A 101 27.64 20.42 -7.13
C ASP A 101 29.17 20.19 -7.16
N ALA A 102 29.85 20.65 -6.11
CA ALA A 102 31.30 20.49 -5.97
C ALA A 102 31.74 19.01 -5.83
N MET A 103 30.80 18.10 -5.53
CA MET A 103 31.02 16.66 -5.41
C MET A 103 30.64 15.90 -6.69
N GLY A 104 30.26 16.61 -7.75
CA GLY A 104 29.88 16.02 -9.04
C GLY A 104 28.48 15.43 -9.10
N LYS A 105 27.63 15.64 -8.08
CA LYS A 105 26.23 15.20 -8.07
C LYS A 105 25.33 16.26 -8.68
N LEU A 106 24.21 15.86 -9.28
CA LEU A 106 23.24 16.82 -9.84
C LEU A 106 22.65 17.68 -8.72
N ASP A 107 22.74 19.00 -8.90
CA ASP A 107 22.21 19.98 -7.94
C ASP A 107 20.88 20.52 -8.44
N VAL A 108 19.80 19.87 -7.99
CA VAL A 108 18.41 20.21 -8.37
C VAL A 108 18.08 21.67 -8.04
N PHE A 109 18.57 22.20 -6.91
CA PHE A 109 18.29 23.58 -6.51
C PHE A 109 18.94 24.58 -7.46
N ARG A 110 20.21 24.35 -7.84
CA ARG A 110 20.89 25.19 -8.83
C ARG A 110 20.25 25.07 -10.21
N MET A 111 19.82 23.88 -10.62
CA MET A 111 19.09 23.69 -11.87
C MET A 111 17.77 24.48 -11.88
N ILE A 112 16.98 24.41 -10.82
CA ILE A 112 15.73 25.19 -10.69
C ILE A 112 16.02 26.69 -10.75
N ARG A 113 17.06 27.16 -10.04
CA ARG A 113 17.44 28.58 -10.05
C ARG A 113 17.88 29.04 -11.44
N ALA A 114 18.67 28.24 -12.14
CA ALA A 114 19.12 28.52 -13.50
C ALA A 114 17.97 28.51 -14.51
N ALA A 115 16.95 27.68 -14.29
CA ALA A 115 15.73 27.66 -15.08
C ALA A 115 14.79 28.85 -14.83
N GLY A 116 15.13 29.76 -13.89
CA GLY A 116 14.30 30.93 -13.56
C GLY A 116 13.34 30.74 -12.40
N GLY A 117 13.55 29.73 -11.56
CA GLY A 117 12.71 29.41 -10.40
C GLY A 117 11.75 28.25 -10.65
N ILE A 118 11.03 27.80 -9.61
CA ILE A 118 10.26 26.54 -9.65
C ILE A 118 9.13 26.52 -10.69
N ALA A 119 8.47 27.66 -10.93
CA ALA A 119 7.40 27.77 -11.92
C ALA A 119 7.93 27.59 -13.34
N ALA A 120 8.99 28.32 -13.69
CA ALA A 120 9.65 28.17 -14.98
C ALA A 120 10.27 26.77 -15.12
N ALA A 121 10.88 26.23 -14.07
CA ALA A 121 11.44 24.89 -14.08
C ALA A 121 10.40 23.80 -14.37
N ARG A 122 9.15 23.96 -13.92
CA ARG A 122 8.05 23.00 -14.15
C ARG A 122 7.34 23.16 -15.49
N GLU A 123 7.61 24.22 -16.22
CA GLU A 123 7.00 24.44 -17.53
C GLU A 123 7.39 23.31 -18.50
N GLY A 124 6.38 22.60 -18.99
CA GLY A 124 6.54 21.42 -19.86
C GLY A 124 6.82 20.11 -19.13
N PHE A 125 6.83 20.09 -17.79
CA PHE A 125 6.88 18.86 -17.00
C PHE A 125 5.47 18.36 -16.69
N ALA A 126 5.13 17.18 -17.20
CA ALA A 126 3.91 16.46 -16.85
C ALA A 126 4.25 15.34 -15.84
N PRO A 127 3.72 15.40 -14.60
CA PRO A 127 3.93 14.36 -13.58
C PRO A 127 3.29 13.03 -13.95
#